data_AF-A0A918FMZ0-F1
#
_entry.id   AF-A0A918FMZ0-F1
#
_cell.length_a   1.000
_cell.length_b   1.000
_cell.length_c   1.000
_cell.angle_alpha   90.00
_cell.angle_beta   90.00
_cell.angle_gamma   90.00
#
_symmetry.space_group_name_H-M   'P 1'
#
loop_
_entity.id
_entity.type
_entity.pdbx_description
1 polymer ?
#
loop_
_entity_poly.entity_id
_entity_poly.type
_entity_poly.pdbx_seq_one_letter_code
_entity_poly.pdbx_strand_id
1 'polypeptide(L)'
;MGDAGDETDPEKAVMPLPLGGAKGSGMSLAFELLTSVLVGAPIFASFHSDDPAGRKHRQNALLIALDPAAFGDAGAFTEAVDATLSTLKGLPAADDAEGVFYPGERSAAVAAGRAEKGIPVAPNVWRDLAERAGKLGVALPASGARGCVDMRLRRVARPAPRHRQHDPSRQTACVAARTWRAVGAYTRRAFSPSSVS
;
A
#
# COMPACT_ATOMS: atom_id res chain seq x y z
N MET A 1 14.44 -22.07 -24.21
CA MET A 1 14.14 -20.63 -24.24
C MET A 1 12.96 -20.48 -25.18
N GLY A 2 11.74 -20.30 -24.66
CA GLY A 2 10.55 -20.14 -25.49
C GLY A 2 10.63 -18.83 -26.28
N ASP A 3 9.90 -18.79 -27.40
CA ASP A 3 9.61 -17.58 -28.18
C ASP A 3 9.39 -16.37 -27.25
N ALA A 4 10.20 -15.33 -27.43
CA ALA A 4 10.17 -14.09 -26.67
C ALA A 4 9.15 -13.09 -27.24
N GLY A 5 7.97 -13.59 -27.62
CA GLY A 5 6.85 -12.78 -28.09
C GLY A 5 6.01 -12.20 -26.95
N ASP A 6 5.25 -11.16 -27.26
CA ASP A 6 4.29 -10.56 -26.33
C ASP A 6 3.14 -11.55 -26.06
N GLU A 7 3.05 -12.07 -24.84
CA GLU A 7 1.95 -12.96 -24.40
C GLU A 7 0.88 -12.14 -23.65
N THR A 8 -0.38 -12.34 -24.01
CA THR A 8 -1.54 -11.63 -23.46
C THR A 8 -2.45 -12.54 -22.62
N ASP A 9 -2.26 -13.85 -22.73
CA ASP A 9 -2.93 -14.84 -21.89
C ASP A 9 -2.25 -14.92 -20.51
N PRO A 10 -2.92 -14.50 -19.42
CA PRO A 10 -2.31 -14.46 -18.08
C PRO A 10 -1.91 -15.85 -17.57
N GLU A 11 -2.52 -16.93 -18.06
CA GLU A 11 -2.18 -18.30 -17.67
C GLU A 11 -0.91 -18.82 -18.39
N LYS A 12 -0.49 -18.17 -19.48
CA LYS A 12 0.70 -18.52 -20.26
C LYS A 12 1.88 -17.58 -20.04
N ALA A 13 1.62 -16.38 -19.52
CA ALA A 13 2.65 -15.38 -19.28
C ALA A 13 3.69 -15.85 -18.25
N VAL A 14 4.96 -15.93 -18.67
CA VAL A 14 6.07 -16.41 -17.81
C VAL A 14 6.80 -15.26 -17.11
N MET A 15 6.89 -14.09 -17.75
CA MET A 15 7.59 -12.92 -17.21
C MET A 15 6.96 -11.62 -17.73
N PRO A 16 6.76 -10.61 -16.87
CA PRO A 16 6.28 -9.31 -17.32
C PRO A 16 7.33 -8.56 -18.14
N LEU A 17 6.87 -7.82 -19.15
CA LEU A 17 7.72 -6.91 -19.93
C LEU A 17 8.08 -5.65 -19.12
N PRO A 18 9.28 -5.09 -19.31
CA PRO A 18 9.64 -3.82 -18.68
C PRO A 18 8.81 -2.68 -19.25
N LEU A 19 8.41 -1.75 -18.37
CA LEU A 19 7.65 -0.55 -18.75
C LEU A 19 8.40 0.26 -19.82
N GLY A 20 7.83 0.42 -21.01
CA GLY A 20 8.47 1.18 -22.08
C GLY A 20 9.78 0.56 -22.58
N GLY A 21 9.92 -0.76 -22.49
CA GLY A 21 11.04 -1.51 -23.07
C GLY A 21 12.39 -1.16 -22.42
N ALA A 22 13.37 -0.79 -23.25
CA ALA A 22 14.73 -0.49 -22.81
C ALA A 22 14.82 0.62 -21.74
N LYS A 23 13.87 1.57 -21.72
CA LYS A 23 13.83 2.61 -20.68
C LYS A 23 13.44 2.02 -19.33
N GLY A 24 12.45 1.13 -19.29
CA GLY A 24 12.04 0.45 -18.06
C GLY A 24 13.09 -0.49 -17.53
N SER A 25 13.78 -1.24 -18.40
CA SER A 25 14.86 -2.13 -17.98
C SER A 25 16.07 -1.34 -17.45
N GLY A 26 16.42 -0.21 -18.09
CA GLY A 26 17.45 0.70 -17.59
C GLY A 26 17.11 1.26 -16.20
N MET A 27 15.86 1.67 -15.97
CA MET A 27 15.38 2.13 -14.66
C MET A 27 15.43 1.02 -13.60
N SER A 28 15.05 -0.22 -13.96
CA SER A 28 15.14 -1.38 -13.07
C SER A 28 16.59 -1.65 -12.64
N LEU A 29 17.53 -1.59 -13.58
CA LEU A 29 18.96 -1.73 -13.29
C LEU A 29 19.47 -0.61 -12.37
N ALA A 30 19.07 0.63 -12.61
CA ALA A 30 19.44 1.75 -11.74
C ALA A 30 18.97 1.52 -10.30
N PHE A 31 17.76 1.00 -10.09
CA PHE A 31 17.27 0.66 -8.76
C PHE A 31 18.03 -0.49 -8.11
N GLU A 32 18.38 -1.55 -8.84
CA GLU A 32 19.25 -2.62 -8.29
C GLU A 32 20.61 -2.04 -7.87
N LEU A 33 21.23 -1.18 -8.69
CA LEU A 33 22.52 -0.60 -8.34
C LEU A 33 22.44 0.28 -7.09
N LEU A 34 21.42 1.13 -6.98
CA LEU A 34 21.26 2.07 -5.86
C LEU A 34 20.78 1.40 -4.56
N THR A 35 19.85 0.45 -4.64
CA THR A 35 19.24 -0.16 -3.47
C THR A 35 19.99 -1.39 -2.98
N SER A 36 20.80 -2.01 -3.85
CA SER A 36 21.36 -3.35 -3.62
C SER A 36 22.87 -3.32 -3.64
N VAL A 37 23.47 -2.96 -4.79
CA VAL A 37 24.93 -2.99 -4.96
C VAL A 37 25.61 -1.91 -4.11
N LEU A 38 25.08 -0.69 -4.12
CA LEU A 38 25.64 0.45 -3.38
C LEU A 38 25.74 0.18 -1.87
N VAL A 39 24.78 -0.56 -1.31
CA VAL A 39 24.73 -0.89 0.13
C VAL A 39 25.39 -2.23 0.46
N GLY A 40 26.08 -2.86 -0.51
CA GLY A 40 26.81 -4.11 -0.32
C GLY A 40 25.93 -5.34 -0.15
N ALA A 41 24.68 -5.31 -0.63
CA ALA A 41 23.71 -6.40 -0.47
C ALA A 41 23.10 -6.83 -1.82
N PRO A 42 23.91 -7.24 -2.82
CA PRO A 42 23.41 -7.56 -4.16
C PRO A 42 22.34 -8.66 -4.12
N ILE A 43 21.25 -8.47 -4.86
CA ILE A 43 20.14 -9.42 -4.95
C ILE A 43 20.15 -10.06 -6.33
N PHE A 44 20.24 -9.26 -7.40
CA PHE A 44 20.12 -9.77 -8.76
C PHE A 44 21.26 -10.72 -9.12
N ALA A 45 22.51 -10.31 -8.88
CA ALA A 45 23.68 -11.13 -9.17
C ALA A 45 23.72 -12.40 -8.31
N SER A 46 23.37 -12.30 -7.02
CA SER A 46 23.31 -13.45 -6.11
C SER A 46 22.23 -14.44 -6.51
N PHE A 47 21.05 -13.98 -6.94
CA PHE A 47 19.96 -14.85 -7.40
C PHE A 47 20.35 -15.71 -8.61
N HIS A 48 21.19 -15.16 -9.50
CA HIS A 48 21.68 -15.85 -10.71
C HIS A 48 23.02 -16.56 -10.52
N SER A 49 23.54 -16.62 -9.30
CA SER A 49 24.76 -17.36 -8.99
C SER A 49 24.46 -18.85 -8.72
N ASP A 50 25.51 -19.65 -8.63
CA ASP A 50 25.40 -21.07 -8.25
C ASP A 50 25.08 -21.28 -6.76
N ASP A 51 25.17 -20.23 -5.93
CA ASP A 51 24.88 -20.31 -4.49
C ASP A 51 23.38 -20.43 -4.21
N PRO A 52 22.90 -21.53 -3.60
CA PRO A 52 21.49 -21.68 -3.22
C PRO A 52 21.01 -20.58 -2.27
N ALA A 53 21.88 -20.02 -1.42
CA ALA A 53 21.54 -18.92 -0.53
C ALA A 53 21.18 -17.64 -1.29
N GLY A 54 21.69 -17.47 -2.51
CA GLY A 54 21.36 -16.37 -3.40
C GLY A 54 19.88 -16.36 -3.84
N ARG A 55 19.21 -17.52 -3.81
CA ARG A 55 17.77 -17.63 -4.13
C ARG A 55 16.85 -17.40 -2.93
N LYS A 56 17.40 -17.24 -1.72
CA LYS A 56 16.62 -16.89 -0.53
C LYS A 56 16.03 -15.50 -0.73
N HIS A 57 14.73 -15.34 -0.46
CA HIS A 57 14.07 -14.06 -0.58
C HIS A 57 14.71 -13.01 0.33
N ARG A 58 15.06 -11.86 -0.26
CA ARG A 58 15.64 -10.68 0.41
C ARG A 58 14.99 -9.44 -0.20
N GLN A 59 14.94 -8.36 0.59
CA GLN A 59 14.50 -7.07 0.12
C GLN A 59 15.42 -5.99 0.67
N ASN A 60 15.82 -5.07 -0.20
CA ASN A 60 16.53 -3.86 0.16
C ASN A 60 15.64 -2.65 -0.13
N ALA A 61 15.91 -1.54 0.54
CA ALA A 61 15.19 -0.29 0.34
C ALA A 61 16.17 0.89 0.39
N LEU A 62 15.92 1.87 -0.48
CA LEU A 62 16.55 3.19 -0.41
C LEU A 62 15.47 4.20 -0.02
N LEU A 63 15.76 5.03 0.98
CA LEU A 63 14.92 6.16 1.37
C LEU A 63 15.69 7.44 1.11
N ILE A 64 15.06 8.36 0.38
CA ILE A 64 15.59 9.69 0.09
C ILE A 64 14.61 10.70 0.67
N ALA A 65 15.11 11.58 1.54
CA ALA A 65 14.37 12.72 2.06
C ALA A 65 15.11 13.98 1.65
N LEU A 66 14.41 14.89 0.98
CA LEU A 66 14.93 16.19 0.56
C LEU A 66 14.12 17.27 1.27
N ASP A 67 14.81 18.20 1.92
CA ASP A 67 14.19 19.39 2.50
C ASP A 67 14.14 20.49 1.44
N PRO A 68 12.95 20.94 0.98
CA PRO A 68 12.84 22.04 0.02
C PRO A 68 13.50 23.33 0.52
N ALA A 69 13.50 23.58 1.83
CA ALA A 69 14.10 24.78 2.41
C ALA A 69 15.63 24.81 2.25
N ALA A 70 16.26 23.66 1.97
CA ALA A 70 17.69 23.59 1.66
C ALA A 70 18.03 24.14 0.26
N PHE A 71 17.03 24.35 -0.61
CA PHE A 71 17.21 24.80 -1.99
C PHE A 71 16.62 26.20 -2.28
N GLY A 72 15.96 26.82 -1.30
CA GLY A 72 15.36 28.14 -1.45
C GLY A 72 14.21 28.38 -0.47
N ASP A 73 13.35 29.33 -0.81
CA ASP A 73 12.14 29.60 -0.03
C ASP A 73 11.11 28.46 -0.21
N ALA A 74 10.72 27.84 0.90
CA ALA A 74 9.79 26.71 0.88
C ALA A 74 8.37 27.11 0.44
N GLY A 75 7.95 28.35 0.73
CA GLY A 75 6.65 28.88 0.29
C GLY A 75 6.61 29.04 -1.23
N ALA A 76 7.65 29.64 -1.81
CA ALA A 76 7.82 29.78 -3.25
C ALA A 76 7.88 28.40 -3.94
N PHE A 77 8.51 27.40 -3.32
CA PHE A 77 8.48 26.02 -3.81
C PHE A 77 7.05 25.45 -3.84
N THR A 78 6.28 25.61 -2.76
CA THR A 78 4.88 25.15 -2.71
C THR A 78 4.02 25.85 -3.76
N GLU A 79 4.14 27.17 -3.91
CA GLU A 79 3.41 27.93 -4.94
C GLU A 79 3.75 27.44 -6.36
N ALA A 80 5.03 27.15 -6.63
CA ALA A 80 5.45 26.61 -7.92
C ALA A 80 4.91 25.20 -8.18
N VAL A 81 4.82 24.35 -7.15
CA VAL A 81 4.18 23.03 -7.24
C VAL A 81 2.70 23.17 -7.56
N ASP A 82 1.98 24.04 -6.83
CA ASP A 82 0.55 24.27 -7.05
C ASP A 82 0.26 24.80 -8.46
N ALA A 83 1.05 25.77 -8.93
CA ALA A 83 0.96 26.28 -10.29
C ALA A 83 1.18 25.16 -11.32
N THR A 84 2.21 24.33 -11.13
CA THR A 84 2.53 23.20 -12.02
C THR A 84 1.38 22.19 -12.09
N LEU A 85 0.85 21.79 -10.94
CA LEU A 85 -0.26 20.83 -10.87
C LEU A 85 -1.54 21.41 -11.48
N SER A 86 -1.83 22.69 -11.21
CA SER A 86 -2.97 23.39 -11.82
C SER A 86 -2.85 23.46 -13.34
N THR A 87 -1.66 23.77 -13.87
CA THR A 87 -1.42 23.75 -15.32
C THR A 87 -1.61 22.36 -15.91
N LEU A 88 -1.05 21.33 -15.28
CA LEU A 88 -1.19 19.93 -15.72
C LEU A 88 -2.67 19.50 -15.77
N LYS A 89 -3.45 19.88 -14.76
CA LYS A 89 -4.90 19.59 -14.68
C LYS A 89 -5.70 20.36 -15.73
N GLY A 90 -5.24 21.53 -16.16
CA GLY A 90 -5.87 22.36 -17.18
C GLY A 90 -5.56 21.95 -18.63
N LEU A 91 -4.67 20.99 -18.85
CA LEU A 91 -4.36 20.50 -20.20
C LEU A 91 -5.57 19.77 -20.82
N PRO A 92 -5.74 19.86 -22.16
CA PRO A 92 -6.76 19.08 -22.83
C PRO A 92 -6.52 17.59 -22.59
N ALA A 93 -7.56 16.89 -22.14
CA ALA A 93 -7.54 15.45 -22.01
C ALA A 93 -7.68 14.79 -23.39
N ALA A 94 -7.21 13.54 -23.51
CA ALA A 94 -7.49 12.73 -24.69
C ALA A 94 -9.00 12.42 -24.79
N ASP A 95 -9.46 12.10 -25.99
CA ASP A 95 -10.84 11.65 -26.21
C ASP A 95 -11.15 10.47 -25.26
N ASP A 96 -12.35 10.51 -24.67
CA ASP A 96 -12.85 9.53 -23.69
C ASP A 96 -12.11 9.46 -22.33
N ALA A 97 -11.15 10.36 -22.06
CA ALA A 97 -10.50 10.45 -20.75
C ALA A 97 -11.31 11.33 -19.77
N GLU A 98 -11.45 10.87 -18.51
CA GLU A 98 -12.07 11.64 -17.41
C GLU A 98 -11.31 12.94 -17.03
N GLY A 99 -10.12 13.12 -17.58
CA GLY A 99 -9.22 14.22 -17.29
C GLY A 99 -7.76 13.77 -17.15
N VAL A 100 -6.86 14.74 -16.99
CA VAL A 100 -5.47 14.49 -16.64
C VAL A 100 -5.37 14.25 -15.14
N PHE A 101 -4.60 13.24 -14.71
CA PHE A 101 -4.37 12.95 -13.29
C PHE A 101 -2.87 12.87 -13.02
N TYR A 102 -2.43 13.39 -11.88
CA TYR A 102 -1.05 13.22 -11.43
C TYR A 102 -0.90 12.03 -10.46
N PRO A 103 0.32 11.48 -10.32
CA PRO A 103 0.58 10.39 -9.39
C PRO A 103 0.12 10.72 -7.97
N GLY A 104 -0.68 9.83 -7.38
CA GLY A 104 -1.23 9.99 -6.03
C GLY A 104 -2.68 10.50 -5.98
N GLU A 105 -3.14 11.27 -6.97
CA GLU A 105 -4.48 11.89 -6.97
C GLU A 105 -5.61 10.85 -6.86
N ARG A 106 -5.62 9.85 -7.76
CA ARG A 106 -6.62 8.77 -7.73
C ARG A 106 -6.57 7.96 -6.44
N SER A 107 -5.37 7.70 -5.92
CA SER A 107 -5.20 6.94 -4.68
C SER A 107 -5.68 7.70 -3.46
N ALA A 108 -5.50 9.03 -3.42
CA ALA A 108 -6.03 9.88 -2.37
C ALA A 108 -7.56 9.87 -2.35
N ALA A 109 -8.20 9.96 -3.52
CA ALA A 109 -9.65 9.84 -3.65
C ALA A 109 -10.18 8.47 -3.18
N VAL A 110 -9.51 7.38 -3.57
CA VAL A 110 -9.84 6.02 -3.10
C VAL A 110 -9.65 5.88 -1.59
N ALA A 111 -8.58 6.46 -1.03
CA ALA A 111 -8.29 6.42 0.40
C ALA A 111 -9.37 7.15 1.20
N ALA A 112 -9.77 8.36 0.78
CA ALA A 112 -10.87 9.10 1.39
C ALA A 112 -12.18 8.31 1.33
N GLY A 113 -12.53 7.78 0.16
CA GLY A 113 -13.74 6.96 0.00
C GLY A 113 -13.75 5.70 0.87
N ARG A 114 -12.60 5.02 1.01
CA ARG A 114 -12.47 3.82 1.85
C ARG A 114 -12.43 4.14 3.35
N ALA A 115 -11.96 5.32 3.74
CA ALA A 115 -12.02 5.77 5.13
C ALA A 115 -13.47 5.94 5.61
N GLU A 116 -14.36 6.38 4.72
CA GLU A 116 -15.79 6.56 5.02
C GLU A 116 -16.62 5.30 4.82
N LYS A 117 -16.42 4.60 3.70
CA LYS A 117 -17.28 3.49 3.25
C LYS A 117 -16.77 2.12 3.67
N GLY A 118 -15.55 2.04 4.18
CA GLY A 118 -14.85 0.80 4.47
C GLY A 118 -14.02 0.29 3.29
N ILE A 119 -13.13 -0.66 3.59
CA ILE A 119 -12.23 -1.27 2.60
C ILE A 119 -12.92 -2.51 2.00
N PRO A 120 -13.12 -2.58 0.68
CA PRO A 120 -13.64 -3.79 0.05
C PRO A 120 -12.59 -4.91 0.15
N VAL A 121 -13.02 -6.08 0.61
CA VAL A 121 -12.18 -7.28 0.71
C VAL A 121 -12.83 -8.39 -0.10
N ALA A 122 -12.05 -9.03 -0.96
CA ALA A 122 -12.55 -10.14 -1.78
C ALA A 122 -13.01 -11.31 -0.88
N PRO A 123 -14.11 -12.02 -1.22
CA PRO A 123 -14.66 -13.06 -0.36
C PRO A 123 -13.69 -14.21 -0.02
N ASN A 124 -12.82 -14.59 -0.97
CA ASN A 124 -11.78 -15.59 -0.74
C ASN A 124 -10.74 -15.10 0.29
N VAL A 125 -10.27 -13.86 0.16
CA VAL A 125 -9.33 -13.25 1.11
C VAL A 125 -9.96 -13.16 2.50
N TRP A 126 -11.23 -12.77 2.59
CA TRP A 126 -11.94 -12.70 3.88
C TRP A 126 -12.06 -14.07 4.55
N ARG A 127 -12.37 -15.12 3.79
CA ARG A 127 -12.41 -16.50 4.28
C ARG A 127 -11.06 -16.94 4.83
N ASP A 128 -9.98 -16.67 4.10
CA ASP A 128 -8.63 -17.06 4.50
C ASP A 128 -8.19 -16.31 5.78
N LEU A 129 -8.56 -15.03 5.90
CA LEU A 129 -8.35 -14.24 7.12
C LEU A 129 -9.14 -14.80 8.30
N ALA A 130 -10.41 -15.17 8.08
CA ALA A 130 -11.28 -15.75 9.12
C ALA A 130 -10.75 -17.08 9.63
N GLU A 131 -10.27 -17.96 8.74
CA GLU A 131 -9.68 -19.23 9.12
C GLU A 131 -8.43 -19.03 9.98
N ARG A 132 -7.53 -18.13 9.57
CA ARG A 132 -6.30 -17.79 10.32
C ARG A 132 -6.63 -17.16 11.67
N ALA A 133 -7.60 -16.27 11.73
CA ALA A 133 -8.07 -15.65 12.96
C ALA A 133 -8.60 -16.72 13.95
N GLY A 134 -9.36 -17.70 13.46
CA GLY A 134 -9.84 -18.84 14.26
C GLY A 134 -8.71 -19.68 14.83
N LYS A 135 -7.69 -20.01 14.02
CA LYS A 135 -6.49 -20.75 14.47
C LYS A 135 -5.70 -20.02 15.54
N LEU A 136 -5.66 -18.68 15.48
CA LEU A 136 -4.92 -17.82 16.40
C LEU A 136 -5.75 -17.31 17.58
N GLY A 137 -7.05 -17.60 17.62
CA GLY A 137 -7.96 -17.09 18.66
C GLY A 137 -8.20 -15.57 18.61
N VAL A 138 -8.00 -14.94 17.45
CA VAL A 138 -8.15 -13.49 17.26
C VAL A 138 -9.58 -13.18 16.80
N ALA A 139 -10.24 -12.21 17.43
CA ALA A 139 -11.56 -11.77 17.02
C ALA A 139 -11.52 -11.03 15.68
N LEU A 140 -12.45 -11.34 14.78
CA LEU A 140 -12.62 -10.61 13.52
C LEU A 140 -13.22 -9.22 13.78
N PRO A 141 -12.84 -8.21 12.98
CA PRO A 141 -13.47 -6.89 13.06
C PRO A 141 -14.93 -6.99 12.60
N ALA A 142 -15.79 -6.11 13.15
CA ALA A 142 -17.18 -6.03 12.75
C ALA A 142 -17.27 -5.66 11.26
N SER A 143 -17.94 -6.49 10.45
CA SER A 143 -18.21 -6.17 9.05
C SER A 143 -19.36 -5.17 8.98
N GLY A 144 -19.11 -4.00 8.38
CA GLY A 144 -20.16 -3.04 8.07
C GLY A 144 -21.15 -3.65 7.07
N ALA A 145 -22.45 -3.60 7.37
CA ALA A 145 -23.53 -4.26 6.63
C ALA A 145 -23.79 -3.72 5.19
N ARG A 146 -22.83 -3.07 4.52
CA ARG A 146 -23.04 -2.43 3.21
C ARG A 146 -21.96 -2.75 2.16
N GLY A 147 -21.60 -4.02 2.06
CA GLY A 147 -20.69 -4.51 1.02
C GLY A 147 -20.59 -6.03 0.95
N CYS A 148 -21.74 -6.70 0.99
CA CYS A 148 -22.00 -8.11 0.65
C CYS A 148 -20.87 -9.14 0.88
N VAL A 149 -20.85 -9.71 2.08
CA VAL A 149 -20.65 -11.15 2.24
C VAL A 149 -21.96 -11.71 2.79
N ASP A 150 -22.98 -11.87 1.94
CA ASP A 150 -24.05 -12.84 2.25
C ASP A 150 -23.52 -14.23 1.95
N MET A 151 -22.69 -14.73 2.87
CA MET A 151 -22.45 -16.16 2.97
C MET A 151 -23.53 -16.67 3.93
N ARG A 152 -24.69 -17.07 3.39
CA ARG A 152 -25.66 -17.91 4.12
C ARG A 152 -25.01 -19.24 4.49
N LEU A 153 -24.12 -19.22 5.48
CA LEU A 153 -23.79 -20.38 6.27
C LEU A 153 -25.02 -20.65 7.14
N ARG A 154 -25.78 -21.67 6.72
CA ARG A 154 -26.89 -22.22 7.49
C ARG A 154 -26.43 -22.48 8.92
N ARG A 155 -27.27 -22.05 9.86
CA ARG A 155 -27.19 -22.19 11.31
C ARG A 155 -26.51 -23.50 11.75
N VAL A 156 -25.50 -23.38 12.61
CA VAL A 156 -25.32 -24.33 13.71
C VAL A 156 -25.88 -23.66 14.95
N ALA A 157 -27.03 -24.13 15.40
CA ALA A 157 -27.65 -23.69 16.64
C ALA A 157 -26.74 -24.05 17.82
N ARG A 158 -26.41 -23.06 18.66
CA ARG A 158 -25.76 -23.28 19.95
C ARG A 158 -26.79 -22.97 21.04
N PRO A 159 -27.02 -23.87 22.02
CA PRO A 159 -28.04 -23.65 23.04
C PRO A 159 -27.58 -22.57 24.04
N ALA A 160 -28.55 -21.80 24.54
CA ALA A 160 -28.35 -20.71 25.48
C ALA A 160 -28.00 -21.18 26.90
N PRO A 161 -27.32 -20.33 27.68
CA PRO A 161 -27.76 -20.14 29.06
C PRO A 161 -27.87 -18.66 29.49
N ARG A 162 -29.03 -18.42 30.12
CA ARG A 162 -29.52 -17.38 31.05
C ARG A 162 -28.65 -16.18 31.46
N HIS A 163 -29.26 -15.00 31.27
CA HIS A 163 -29.31 -13.78 32.10
C HIS A 163 -28.04 -13.25 32.81
N ARG A 164 -27.54 -12.12 32.28
CA ARG A 164 -27.36 -10.87 33.05
C ARG A 164 -27.56 -9.69 32.09
N GLN A 165 -28.46 -8.78 32.46
CA GLN A 165 -28.71 -7.53 31.73
C GLN A 165 -27.52 -6.59 31.91
N HIS A 166 -27.04 -6.00 30.81
CA HIS A 166 -26.13 -4.87 30.83
C HIS A 166 -26.58 -3.86 29.76
N ASP A 167 -26.81 -2.63 30.21
CA ASP A 167 -27.33 -1.47 29.45
C ASP A 167 -26.32 -1.00 28.37
N PRO A 168 -26.73 -0.83 27.09
CA PRO A 168 -25.84 -0.46 25.98
C PRO A 168 -25.79 1.05 25.66
N SER A 169 -26.23 1.95 26.54
CA SER A 169 -26.27 3.40 26.23
C SER A 169 -24.94 4.18 26.38
N ARG A 170 -23.78 3.53 26.58
CA ARG A 170 -22.48 4.23 26.68
C ARG A 170 -21.42 3.74 25.70
N GLN A 171 -21.45 4.38 24.54
CA GLN A 171 -20.30 4.99 23.85
C GLN A 171 -19.26 4.06 23.20
N THR A 172 -19.67 3.63 22.01
CA THR A 172 -18.90 3.68 20.77
C THR A 172 -18.02 4.93 20.66
N ALA A 173 -16.70 4.77 20.74
CA ALA A 173 -15.74 5.77 20.25
C ALA A 173 -14.35 5.16 19.99
N CYS A 174 -13.88 5.33 18.75
CA CYS A 174 -12.46 5.39 18.37
C CYS A 174 -11.55 4.18 18.67
N VAL A 175 -11.57 3.18 17.78
CA VAL A 175 -10.40 2.28 17.59
C VAL A 175 -9.51 2.77 16.44
N ALA A 176 -10.06 3.43 15.42
CA ALA A 176 -9.27 3.94 14.27
C ALA A 176 -8.34 5.12 14.60
N ALA A 177 -8.61 5.89 15.67
CA ALA A 177 -7.79 7.04 16.03
C ALA A 177 -6.55 6.71 16.88
N ARG A 178 -6.48 5.52 17.51
CA ARG A 178 -5.38 5.18 18.44
C ARG A 178 -4.14 4.64 17.74
N THR A 179 -4.29 3.91 16.65
CA THR A 179 -3.15 3.39 15.87
C THR A 179 -2.43 4.47 15.06
N TRP A 180 -3.16 5.46 14.53
CA TRP A 180 -2.55 6.59 13.82
C TRP A 180 -1.85 7.62 14.73
N ARG A 181 -2.31 7.77 15.98
CA ARG A 181 -1.59 8.60 16.97
C ARG A 181 -0.26 7.98 17.41
N ALA A 182 -0.12 6.65 17.40
CA ALA A 182 1.13 5.98 17.76
C ALA A 182 2.22 6.18 16.69
N VAL A 183 1.87 6.13 15.41
CA VAL A 183 2.81 6.40 14.29
C VAL A 183 3.17 7.89 14.23
N GLY A 184 2.18 8.79 14.42
CA GLY A 184 2.41 10.24 14.45
C GLY A 184 3.10 10.77 15.72
N ALA A 185 3.27 9.95 16.76
CA ALA A 185 4.04 10.27 17.96
C ALA A 185 5.50 9.81 17.84
N TYR A 186 5.77 8.73 17.10
CA TYR A 186 7.13 8.27 16.82
C TYR A 186 7.92 9.26 15.96
N THR A 187 7.30 9.81 14.91
CA THR A 187 7.94 10.80 14.03
C THR A 187 8.25 12.13 14.71
N ARG A 188 7.38 12.59 15.64
CA ARG A 188 7.63 13.80 16.44
C ARG A 188 8.71 13.65 17.50
N ARG A 189 8.98 12.43 17.97
CA ARG A 189 10.02 12.17 18.98
C ARG A 189 11.39 11.90 18.37
N ALA A 190 11.44 11.37 17.14
CA ALA A 190 12.67 11.13 16.40
C ALA A 190 13.29 12.40 15.78
N PHE A 191 12.50 13.46 15.56
CA PHE A 191 12.93 14.72 14.95
C PHE A 191 12.70 15.94 15.87
N SER A 192 13.05 15.83 17.16
CA SER A 192 13.12 16.99 18.07
C SER A 192 14.50 17.64 17.95
N PRO A 193 14.63 18.96 17.69
CA PRO A 193 15.90 19.66 17.44
C PRO A 193 16.79 19.84 18.67
N SER A 194 16.61 19.06 19.72
CA SER A 194 17.30 19.19 21.02
C SER A 194 18.22 18.01 21.37
N SER A 195 18.55 17.12 20.43
CA SER A 195 19.46 15.99 20.67
C SER A 195 20.72 15.98 19.82
N VAL A 196 21.20 17.14 19.36
CA VAL A 196 22.55 17.29 18.82
C VAL A 196 23.27 18.35 19.66
N SER A 197 23.97 17.87 20.68
CA SER A 197 25.11 18.56 21.31
C SER A 197 26.37 17.77 20.99
#